data_AF-A0A9P4V4G3-F1
#
_entry.id   AF-A0A9P4V4G3-F1
#
_cell.length_a   1.000
_cell.length_b   1.000
_cell.length_c   1.000
_cell.angle_alpha   90.00
_cell.angle_beta   90.00
_cell.angle_gamma   90.00
#
_symmetry.space_group_name_H-M   'P 1'
#
loop_
_entity.id
_entity.type
_entity.pdbx_description
1 polymer ?
#
loop_
_entity_poly.entity_id
_entity_poly.type
_entity_poly.pdbx_seq_one_letter_code
_entity_poly.pdbx_strand_id
1 'polypeptide(L)'
;MGQVQTAPPFHPPTQPPHYQAHPTGPDMTKKTVVGYELLADKLTEGPKDETGGSAEGQVLPMYRKFEALNHRILLHLQDEIAELEEELRYVDESIAQSSPSPHASRRAEARYGSELHYRRTDMLGRIFIKLGQYNQALSSFSTMLKNLDPASTEEVHAYHSWMEKHAPIDCSEARFLEQKDDLLAVSRRRSAASVGGAGLHQSMALGLPLMAVLPLIALAVVPGVLGRLFVIVLIGSAEVGVVVSTELMGLLTVREWVVCASM
;
A
#
# COMPACT_ATOMS: atom_id res chain seq x y z
N MET A 1 -47.58 84.77 7.61
CA MET A 1 -48.67 84.84 6.62
C MET A 1 -48.26 84.01 5.42
N GLY A 2 -49.02 82.96 5.10
CA GLY A 2 -49.01 82.24 3.81
C GLY A 2 -47.82 81.33 3.51
N GLN A 3 -47.93 80.04 3.81
CA GLN A 3 -47.14 78.99 3.16
C GLN A 3 -47.50 78.95 1.66
N VAL A 4 -46.48 78.98 0.79
CA VAL A 4 -46.59 78.63 -0.62
C VAL A 4 -46.06 77.20 -0.78
N GLN A 5 -46.94 76.30 -1.18
CA GLN A 5 -46.66 74.91 -1.44
C GLN A 5 -46.09 74.74 -2.86
N THR A 6 -44.82 74.36 -2.96
CA THR A 6 -44.18 73.98 -4.23
C THR A 6 -44.00 72.46 -4.27
N ALA A 7 -44.61 71.82 -5.26
CA ALA A 7 -44.47 70.39 -5.55
C ALA A 7 -43.01 70.01 -5.89
N PRO A 8 -42.57 68.76 -5.63
CA PRO A 8 -41.21 68.32 -5.90
C PRO A 8 -40.97 68.07 -7.42
N PRO A 9 -39.72 68.20 -7.88
CA PRO A 9 -39.37 68.01 -9.29
C PRO A 9 -39.35 66.53 -9.70
N PHE A 10 -39.77 66.27 -10.95
CA PHE A 10 -39.71 64.97 -11.61
C PHE A 10 -38.26 64.43 -11.66
N HIS A 11 -38.05 63.22 -11.16
CA HIS A 11 -36.81 62.46 -11.35
C HIS A 11 -36.83 61.75 -12.72
N PRO A 12 -35.75 61.78 -13.52
CA PRO A 12 -35.62 60.92 -14.69
C PRO A 12 -35.43 59.45 -14.27
N PRO A 13 -35.83 58.48 -15.10
CA PRO A 13 -35.77 57.07 -14.74
C PRO A 13 -34.32 56.60 -14.57
N THR A 14 -34.04 56.02 -13.40
CA THR A 14 -32.83 55.23 -13.11
C THR A 14 -32.64 54.15 -14.16
N GLN A 15 -31.56 54.25 -14.92
CA GLN A 15 -31.10 53.19 -15.81
C GLN A 15 -30.72 51.96 -14.95
N PRO A 16 -31.25 50.76 -15.25
CA PRO A 16 -30.93 49.57 -14.46
C PRO A 16 -29.45 49.22 -14.59
N PRO A 17 -28.82 48.66 -13.55
CA PRO A 17 -27.40 48.32 -13.57
C PRO A 17 -27.12 47.35 -14.72
N HIS A 18 -26.06 47.63 -15.48
CA HIS A 18 -25.51 46.67 -16.44
C HIS A 18 -25.03 45.45 -15.66
N TYR A 19 -25.86 44.40 -15.62
CA TYR A 19 -25.43 43.07 -15.23
C TYR A 19 -24.38 42.63 -16.24
N GLN A 20 -23.10 42.73 -15.87
CA GLN A 20 -22.05 41.97 -16.55
C GLN A 20 -22.41 40.49 -16.39
N ALA A 21 -22.79 39.86 -17.50
CA ALA A 21 -23.00 38.42 -17.55
C ALA A 21 -21.74 37.75 -17.04
N HIS A 22 -21.82 37.13 -15.86
CA HIS A 22 -20.78 36.23 -15.40
C HIS A 22 -20.68 35.11 -16.44
N PRO A 23 -19.48 34.75 -16.90
CA PRO A 23 -19.33 33.66 -17.85
C PRO A 23 -19.96 32.42 -17.23
N THR A 24 -20.86 31.78 -17.99
CA THR A 24 -21.40 30.46 -17.68
C THR A 24 -20.22 29.56 -17.33
N GLY A 25 -20.28 28.90 -16.17
CA GLY A 25 -19.21 28.02 -15.71
C GLY A 25 -18.81 26.99 -16.77
N PRO A 26 -17.58 26.44 -16.71
CA PRO A 26 -17.09 25.53 -17.71
C PRO A 26 -18.03 24.33 -17.90
N ASP A 27 -18.19 23.93 -19.16
CA ASP A 27 -19.06 22.80 -19.55
C ASP A 27 -18.45 21.49 -19.06
N MET A 28 -19.00 20.94 -17.98
CA MET A 28 -18.54 19.70 -17.33
C MET A 28 -18.77 18.45 -18.19
N THR A 29 -19.46 18.55 -19.33
CA THR A 29 -19.61 17.43 -20.27
C THR A 29 -18.41 17.26 -21.20
N LYS A 30 -17.52 18.26 -21.27
CA LYS A 30 -16.32 18.23 -22.11
C LYS A 30 -15.13 17.73 -21.32
N LYS A 31 -14.41 16.76 -21.90
CA LYS A 31 -13.16 16.24 -21.32
C LYS A 31 -12.06 17.30 -21.42
N THR A 32 -11.35 17.54 -20.33
CA THR A 32 -10.18 18.42 -20.35
C THR A 32 -9.04 17.72 -21.09
N VAL A 33 -8.48 18.35 -22.10
CA VAL A 33 -7.46 17.75 -22.99
C VAL A 33 -6.08 18.41 -22.83
N VAL A 34 -5.84 19.04 -21.68
CA VAL A 34 -4.61 19.80 -21.38
C VAL A 34 -4.15 19.54 -19.95
N GLY A 35 -2.91 19.91 -19.64
CA GLY A 35 -2.41 19.85 -18.26
C GLY A 35 -2.17 18.42 -17.79
N TYR A 36 -2.30 18.24 -16.47
CA TYR A 36 -2.28 16.93 -15.81
C TYR A 36 -3.32 15.95 -16.37
N GLU A 37 -4.49 16.43 -16.82
CA GLU A 37 -5.53 15.55 -17.37
C GLU A 37 -5.08 14.88 -18.66
N LEU A 38 -4.40 15.62 -19.56
CA LEU A 38 -3.84 15.06 -20.79
C LEU A 38 -2.80 13.96 -20.50
N LEU A 39 -1.94 14.19 -19.52
CA LEU A 39 -0.95 13.20 -19.10
C LEU A 39 -1.63 11.98 -18.45
N ALA A 40 -2.57 12.20 -17.53
CA ALA A 40 -3.29 11.12 -16.85
C ALA A 40 -4.07 10.24 -17.84
N ASP A 41 -4.69 10.84 -18.84
CA ASP A 41 -5.34 10.15 -19.94
C ASP A 41 -4.37 9.25 -20.69
N LYS A 42 -3.22 9.81 -21.13
CA LYS A 42 -2.20 9.04 -21.85
C LYS A 42 -1.69 7.86 -21.03
N LEU A 43 -1.42 8.07 -19.75
CA LEU A 43 -0.93 7.03 -18.84
C LEU A 43 -1.97 5.95 -18.53
N THR A 44 -3.25 6.26 -18.71
CA THR A 44 -4.37 5.33 -18.51
C THR A 44 -4.67 4.52 -19.77
N GLU A 45 -4.23 4.98 -20.96
CA GLU A 45 -4.38 4.27 -22.23
C GLU A 45 -3.85 2.83 -22.11
N GLY A 46 -4.75 1.86 -22.29
CA GLY A 46 -4.37 0.45 -22.36
C GLY A 46 -3.58 0.19 -23.65
N PRO A 47 -2.86 -0.95 -23.73
CA PRO A 47 -2.30 -1.40 -25.00
C PRO A 47 -3.44 -1.48 -26.02
N LYS A 48 -3.37 -0.68 -27.08
CA LYS A 48 -4.34 -0.72 -28.17
C LYS A 48 -4.05 -1.99 -28.97
N ASP A 49 -5.01 -2.92 -29.04
CA ASP A 49 -4.97 -3.99 -30.03
C ASP A 49 -4.85 -3.36 -31.43
N GLU A 50 -4.01 -3.96 -32.28
CA GLU A 50 -3.37 -3.36 -33.46
C GLU A 50 -4.28 -2.83 -34.60
N THR A 51 -5.57 -2.59 -34.39
CA THR A 51 -6.53 -2.33 -35.48
C THR A 51 -6.92 -0.86 -35.69
N GLY A 52 -6.20 0.12 -35.14
CA GLY A 52 -6.46 1.51 -35.54
C GLY A 52 -5.82 2.62 -34.74
N GLY A 53 -4.77 3.22 -35.32
CA GLY A 53 -4.62 4.68 -35.34
C GLY A 53 -4.21 5.38 -34.04
N SER A 54 -3.04 5.09 -33.50
CA SER A 54 -2.19 6.10 -32.84
C SER A 54 -0.75 5.60 -32.88
N ALA A 55 0.06 6.15 -33.78
CA ALA A 55 1.46 5.76 -34.02
C ALA A 55 2.42 6.16 -32.88
N GLU A 56 1.89 6.51 -31.70
CA GLU A 56 2.69 6.88 -30.54
C GLU A 56 2.79 5.69 -29.60
N GLY A 57 4.02 5.22 -29.38
CA GLY A 57 4.31 4.09 -28.51
C GLY A 57 3.70 4.23 -27.12
N GLN A 58 3.53 3.09 -26.46
CA GLN A 58 3.02 3.04 -25.09
C GLN A 58 3.97 3.76 -24.13
N VAL A 59 3.45 4.70 -23.34
CA VAL A 59 4.19 5.38 -22.27
C VAL A 59 3.76 4.76 -20.94
N LEU A 60 4.72 4.24 -20.17
CA LEU A 60 4.44 3.69 -18.85
C LEU A 60 4.40 4.79 -17.79
N PRO A 61 3.51 4.72 -16.79
CA PRO A 61 3.55 5.65 -15.67
C PRO A 61 4.88 5.55 -14.91
N MET A 62 5.52 6.70 -14.69
CA MET A 62 6.80 6.81 -13.97
C MET A 62 6.67 7.78 -12.82
N TYR A 63 7.23 7.39 -11.68
CA TYR A 63 7.25 8.22 -10.47
C TYR A 63 8.60 8.13 -9.80
N ARG A 64 8.96 9.16 -9.05
CA ARG A 64 10.19 9.16 -8.26
C ARG A 64 10.05 8.30 -7.01
N LYS A 65 11.09 7.53 -6.66
CA LYS A 65 11.16 6.77 -5.39
C LYS A 65 11.54 7.63 -4.20
N PHE A 66 12.14 8.81 -4.42
CA PHE A 66 12.56 9.74 -3.36
C PHE A 66 13.41 9.04 -2.29
N GLU A 67 14.33 8.16 -2.69
CA GLU A 67 15.06 7.26 -1.77
C GLU A 67 15.83 8.02 -0.69
N ALA A 68 16.62 9.02 -1.07
CA ALA A 68 17.36 9.85 -0.11
C ALA A 68 16.44 10.61 0.86
N LEU A 69 15.26 11.06 0.40
CA LEU A 69 14.32 11.78 1.25
C LEU A 69 13.63 10.82 2.23
N ASN A 70 13.24 9.63 1.78
CA ASN A 70 12.70 8.58 2.65
C ASN A 70 13.71 8.20 3.74
N HIS A 71 14.99 8.02 3.39
CA HIS A 71 16.03 7.78 4.38
C HIS A 71 16.16 8.92 5.40
N ARG A 72 16.13 10.18 4.95
CA ARG A 72 16.18 11.34 5.87
C ARG A 72 14.99 11.37 6.84
N ILE A 73 13.79 11.08 6.35
CA ILE A 73 12.58 11.02 7.20
C ILE A 73 12.71 9.89 8.22
N LEU A 74 13.15 8.70 7.79
CA LEU A 74 13.34 7.56 8.68
C LEU A 74 14.39 7.82 9.75
N LEU A 75 15.53 8.40 9.37
CA LEU A 75 16.59 8.79 10.31
C LEU A 75 16.12 9.84 11.31
N HIS A 76 15.36 10.83 10.85
CA HIS A 76 14.79 11.84 11.74
C HIS A 76 13.82 11.22 12.76
N LEU A 77 12.91 10.35 12.31
CA LEU A 77 11.98 9.66 13.21
C LEU A 77 12.70 8.75 14.19
N GLN A 78 13.77 8.07 13.75
CA GLN A 78 14.59 7.22 14.61
C GLN A 78 15.25 8.04 15.73
N ASP A 79 15.80 9.20 15.41
CA ASP A 79 16.42 10.11 16.37
C ASP A 79 15.39 10.66 17.38
N GLU A 80 14.23 11.14 16.92
CA GLU A 80 13.15 11.59 17.80
C GLU A 80 12.66 10.47 18.76
N ILE A 81 12.60 9.22 18.29
CA ILE A 81 12.25 8.09 19.14
C ILE A 81 13.34 7.82 20.18
N ALA A 82 14.62 7.87 19.78
CA ALA A 82 15.73 7.67 20.69
C ALA A 82 15.79 8.73 21.80
N GLU A 83 15.56 10.01 21.46
CA GLU A 83 15.44 11.10 22.44
C GLU A 83 14.31 10.82 23.44
N LEU A 84 13.12 10.43 22.94
CA LEU A 84 11.99 10.10 23.80
C LEU A 84 12.26 8.88 24.69
N GLU A 85 12.98 7.87 24.20
CA GLU A 85 13.39 6.71 24.99
C GLU A 85 14.36 7.08 26.11
N GLU A 86 15.31 7.97 25.84
CA GLU A 86 16.24 8.49 26.85
C GLU A 86 15.50 9.30 27.92
N GLU A 87 14.62 10.21 27.51
CA GLU A 87 13.80 10.99 28.45
C GLU A 87 12.87 10.10 29.29
N LEU A 88 12.25 9.08 28.67
CA LEU A 88 11.41 8.12 29.38
C LEU A 88 12.22 7.36 30.44
N ARG A 89 13.43 6.91 30.08
CA ARG A 89 14.35 6.23 31.00
C ARG A 89 14.73 7.10 32.18
N TYR A 90 14.99 8.39 31.95
CA TYR A 90 15.26 9.35 33.02
C TYR A 90 14.09 9.49 34.00
N VAL A 91 12.86 9.56 33.47
CA VAL A 91 11.65 9.63 34.31
C VAL A 91 11.44 8.32 35.08
N ASP A 92 11.63 7.18 34.43
CA ASP A 92 11.52 5.86 35.08
C ASP A 92 12.52 5.69 36.23
N GLU A 93 13.77 6.11 36.04
CA GLU A 93 14.80 6.10 37.08
C GLU A 93 14.43 7.03 38.25
N SER A 94 13.91 8.22 37.96
CA SER A 94 13.43 9.17 38.98
C SER A 94 12.26 8.60 39.81
N ILE A 95 11.36 7.86 39.17
CA ILE A 95 10.27 7.16 39.86
C ILE A 95 10.81 6.02 40.72
N ALA A 96 11.77 5.24 40.20
CA ALA A 96 12.37 4.13 40.94
C ALA A 96 13.09 4.60 42.21
N GLN A 97 13.77 5.76 42.16
CA GLN A 97 14.46 6.35 43.31
C GLN A 97 13.51 6.95 44.35
N SER A 98 12.32 7.40 43.95
CA SER A 98 11.33 8.04 44.84
C SER A 98 10.28 7.08 45.38
N SER A 99 10.09 5.91 44.75
CA SER A 99 9.10 4.91 45.16
C SER A 99 9.64 3.98 46.25
N PRO A 100 8.96 3.85 47.41
CA PRO A 100 9.34 2.89 48.44
C PRO A 100 9.00 1.44 48.06
N SER A 101 8.16 1.23 47.02
CA SER A 101 7.77 -0.08 46.53
C SER A 101 8.48 -0.40 45.21
N PRO A 102 9.14 -1.57 45.10
CA PRO A 102 9.78 -2.01 43.87
C PRO A 102 8.79 -2.53 42.81
N HIS A 103 7.49 -2.59 43.13
CA HIS A 103 6.49 -3.18 42.24
C HIS A 103 5.84 -2.12 41.34
N ALA A 104 6.00 -2.28 40.02
CA ALA A 104 5.27 -1.49 39.02
C ALA A 104 3.78 -1.85 39.02
N SER A 105 2.90 -0.84 39.09
CA SER A 105 1.44 -1.06 39.05
C SER A 105 0.72 0.12 38.41
N ARG A 106 0.29 -0.04 37.14
CA ARG A 106 -0.50 0.98 36.43
C ARG A 106 -1.77 1.41 37.18
N ARG A 107 -2.40 0.48 37.91
CA ARG A 107 -3.60 0.77 38.70
C ARG A 107 -3.30 1.61 39.94
N ALA A 108 -2.18 1.35 40.60
CA ALA A 108 -1.75 2.15 41.74
C ALA A 108 -1.33 3.55 41.28
N GLU A 109 -0.59 3.64 40.18
CA GLU A 109 -0.15 4.90 39.58
C GLU A 109 -1.31 5.75 39.07
N ALA A 110 -2.36 5.14 38.51
CA ALA A 110 -3.55 5.90 38.10
C ALA A 110 -4.34 6.48 39.30
N ARG A 111 -4.22 5.87 40.49
CA ARG A 111 -4.96 6.30 41.70
C ARG A 111 -4.15 7.21 42.61
N TYR A 112 -2.84 7.01 42.67
CA TYR A 112 -1.93 7.64 43.63
C TYR A 112 -0.64 8.16 42.96
N GLY A 113 -0.58 8.19 41.63
CA GLY A 113 0.61 8.61 40.89
C GLY A 113 0.91 10.08 41.07
N SER A 114 2.20 10.38 41.21
CA SER A 114 2.77 11.73 41.15
C SER A 114 2.85 12.27 39.72
N GLU A 115 3.19 13.56 39.59
CA GLU A 115 3.53 14.25 38.33
C GLU A 115 4.47 13.44 37.43
N LEU A 116 5.43 12.72 38.01
CA LEU A 116 6.36 11.87 37.25
C LEU A 116 5.63 10.74 36.51
N HIS A 117 4.62 10.12 37.12
CA HIS A 117 3.84 9.06 36.47
C HIS A 117 2.95 9.62 35.34
N TYR A 118 2.43 10.84 35.49
CA TYR A 118 1.72 11.53 34.42
C TYR A 118 2.66 11.84 33.25
N ARG A 119 3.84 12.40 33.52
CA ARG A 119 4.88 12.68 32.51
C ARG A 119 5.31 11.41 31.78
N ARG A 120 5.53 10.31 32.50
CA ARG A 120 5.83 8.99 31.91
C ARG A 120 4.72 8.53 30.96
N THR A 121 3.46 8.71 31.37
CA THR A 121 2.30 8.31 30.55
C THR A 121 2.18 9.15 29.28
N ASP A 122 2.43 10.46 29.38
CA ASP A 122 2.48 11.36 28.21
C ASP A 122 3.59 10.95 27.23
N MET A 123 4.81 10.70 27.74
CA MET A 123 5.94 10.22 26.94
C MET A 123 5.62 8.93 26.21
N LEU A 124 5.04 7.94 26.90
CA LEU A 124 4.61 6.68 26.28
C LEU A 124 3.57 6.91 25.17
N GLY A 125 2.66 7.87 25.33
CA GLY A 125 1.72 8.27 24.29
C GLY A 125 2.41 8.86 23.05
N ARG A 126 3.39 9.76 23.26
CA ARG A 126 4.19 10.35 22.17
C ARG A 126 5.02 9.31 21.44
N ILE A 127 5.68 8.41 22.19
CA ILE A 127 6.44 7.28 21.64
C ILE A 127 5.54 6.38 20.79
N PHE A 128 4.33 6.04 21.26
CA PHE A 128 3.39 5.23 20.50
C PHE A 128 3.06 5.83 19.12
N ILE A 129 2.81 7.14 19.06
CA ILE A 129 2.52 7.85 17.81
C ILE A 129 3.75 7.83 16.89
N LYS A 130 4.94 8.19 17.42
CA LYS A 130 6.18 8.25 16.64
C LYS A 130 6.62 6.88 16.12
N LEU A 131 6.52 5.83 16.93
CA LEU A 131 6.75 4.44 16.48
C LEU A 131 5.78 4.04 15.37
N GLY A 132 4.51 4.43 15.48
CA GLY A 132 3.54 4.21 14.42
C GLY A 132 3.96 4.87 13.10
N GLN A 133 4.37 6.15 13.15
CA GLN A 133 4.85 6.89 11.99
C GLN A 133 6.10 6.26 11.37
N TYR A 134 7.08 5.89 12.19
CA TYR A 134 8.30 5.22 11.75
C TYR A 134 7.99 3.89 11.05
N ASN A 135 7.20 3.02 11.68
CA ASN A 135 6.85 1.72 11.12
C ASN A 135 6.07 1.84 9.80
N GLN A 136 5.15 2.81 9.71
CA GLN A 136 4.40 3.09 8.48
C GLN A 136 5.32 3.61 7.37
N ALA A 137 6.21 4.57 7.67
CA ALA A 137 7.17 5.10 6.70
C ALA A 137 8.10 3.99 6.19
N LEU A 138 8.64 3.17 7.10
CA LEU A 138 9.55 2.08 6.73
C LEU A 138 8.85 1.01 5.88
N SER A 139 7.64 0.65 6.27
CA SER A 139 6.85 -0.35 5.54
C SER A 139 6.47 0.15 4.15
N SER A 140 5.94 1.37 4.04
CA SER A 140 5.55 1.95 2.75
C SER A 140 6.75 2.07 1.80
N PHE A 141 7.89 2.57 2.29
CA PHE A 141 9.11 2.67 1.51
C PHE A 141 9.64 1.29 1.08
N SER A 142 9.70 0.32 2.01
CA SER A 142 10.13 -1.04 1.69
C SER A 142 9.20 -1.74 0.70
N THR A 143 7.88 -1.60 0.86
CA THR A 143 6.88 -2.16 -0.06
C THR A 143 7.00 -1.56 -1.45
N MET A 144 7.21 -0.24 -1.56
CA MET A 144 7.43 0.42 -2.83
C MET A 144 8.68 -0.14 -3.54
N LEU A 145 9.81 -0.28 -2.84
CA LEU A 145 11.04 -0.83 -3.42
C LEU A 145 10.94 -2.30 -3.82
N LYS A 146 10.07 -3.09 -3.17
CA LYS A 146 9.87 -4.51 -3.49
C LYS A 146 8.94 -4.75 -4.68
N ASN A 147 7.96 -3.87 -4.87
CA ASN A 147 6.86 -4.11 -5.81
C ASN A 147 7.02 -3.39 -7.14
N LEU A 148 7.88 -2.37 -7.21
CA LEU A 148 8.09 -1.57 -8.41
C LEU A 148 9.52 -1.74 -8.93
N ASP A 149 9.67 -1.81 -10.24
CA ASP A 149 10.98 -1.90 -10.86
C ASP A 149 11.55 -0.51 -11.16
N PRO A 150 12.89 -0.38 -11.14
CA PRO A 150 13.57 0.76 -11.76
C PRO A 150 13.13 0.92 -13.22
N ALA A 151 12.92 2.15 -13.65
CA ALA A 151 12.58 2.44 -15.04
C ALA A 151 13.78 2.16 -15.96
N SER A 152 13.56 1.45 -17.07
CA SER A 152 14.61 1.22 -18.07
C SER A 152 14.92 2.49 -18.87
N THR A 153 16.12 2.55 -19.46
CA THR A 153 16.54 3.70 -20.28
C THR A 153 15.63 3.93 -21.48
N GLU A 154 15.12 2.85 -22.08
CA GLU A 154 14.23 2.88 -23.23
C GLU A 154 12.86 3.45 -22.85
N GLU A 155 12.30 3.00 -21.71
CA GLU A 155 11.03 3.50 -21.21
C GLU A 155 11.13 4.98 -20.83
N VAL A 156 12.22 5.40 -20.19
CA VAL A 156 12.44 6.81 -19.81
C VAL A 156 12.54 7.67 -21.06
N HIS A 157 13.25 7.21 -22.09
CA HIS A 157 13.35 7.92 -23.37
C HIS A 157 11.99 8.04 -24.08
N ALA A 158 11.19 6.97 -24.09
CA ALA A 158 9.84 7.00 -24.66
C ALA A 158 8.94 8.00 -23.93
N TYR A 159 9.00 8.01 -22.59
CA TYR A 159 8.27 8.98 -21.77
C TYR A 159 8.73 10.42 -22.07
N HIS A 160 10.04 10.66 -22.07
CA HIS A 160 10.62 11.97 -22.33
C HIS A 160 10.23 12.50 -23.72
N SER A 161 10.34 11.66 -24.75
CA SER A 161 9.98 12.03 -26.13
C SER A 161 8.50 12.42 -26.25
N TRP A 162 7.63 11.70 -25.53
CA TRP A 162 6.22 12.03 -25.50
C TRP A 162 5.96 13.36 -24.76
N MET A 163 6.64 13.59 -23.64
CA MET A 163 6.55 14.82 -22.86
C MET A 163 7.05 16.05 -23.63
N GLU A 164 8.16 15.95 -24.36
CA GLU A 164 8.68 17.03 -25.20
C GLU A 164 7.72 17.41 -26.32
N LYS A 165 7.06 16.41 -26.91
CA LYS A 165 6.10 16.63 -28.01
C LYS A 165 4.81 17.28 -27.53
N HIS A 166 4.30 16.90 -26.36
CA HIS A 166 2.97 17.31 -25.90
C HIS A 166 3.01 18.43 -24.86
N ALA A 167 4.13 18.61 -24.18
CA ALA A 167 4.34 19.57 -23.09
C ALA A 167 3.13 19.69 -22.12
N PRO A 168 2.62 18.56 -21.57
CA PRO A 168 1.39 18.56 -20.79
C PRO A 168 1.56 19.22 -19.42
N ILE A 169 2.78 19.31 -18.89
CA ILE A 169 3.12 19.94 -17.61
C ILE A 169 4.31 20.87 -17.80
N ASP A 170 4.55 21.76 -16.84
CA ASP A 170 5.64 22.73 -16.94
C ASP A 170 7.02 22.05 -16.95
N CYS A 171 7.99 22.68 -17.63
CA CYS A 171 9.36 22.16 -17.73
C CYS A 171 10.02 21.95 -16.35
N SER A 172 9.72 22.80 -15.37
CA SER A 172 10.24 22.66 -14.01
C SER A 172 9.69 21.43 -13.30
N GLU A 173 8.43 21.06 -13.59
CA GLU A 173 7.78 19.86 -13.08
C GLU A 173 8.30 18.62 -13.79
N ALA A 174 8.51 18.66 -15.11
CA ALA A 174 8.99 17.55 -15.94
C ALA A 174 10.46 17.15 -15.66
N ARG A 175 11.26 18.02 -15.01
CA ARG A 175 12.66 17.78 -14.64
C ARG A 175 12.88 16.50 -13.83
N PHE A 176 11.84 15.95 -13.20
CA PHE A 176 11.92 14.67 -12.49
C PHE A 176 12.45 13.52 -13.36
N LEU A 177 12.21 13.56 -14.68
CA LEU A 177 12.68 12.55 -15.64
C LEU A 177 14.20 12.57 -15.86
N GLU A 178 14.89 13.65 -15.49
CA GLU A 178 16.35 13.74 -15.58
C GLU A 178 17.04 12.83 -14.56
N GLN A 179 16.35 12.46 -13.47
CA GLN A 179 16.90 11.65 -12.37
C GLN A 179 16.66 10.16 -12.59
N LYS A 180 17.32 9.58 -13.60
CA LYS A 180 17.10 8.19 -14.04
C LYS A 180 17.16 7.15 -12.93
N ASP A 181 18.10 7.29 -11.99
CA ASP A 181 18.28 6.35 -10.88
C ASP A 181 17.21 6.45 -9.79
N ASP A 182 16.38 7.50 -9.81
CA ASP A 182 15.29 7.76 -8.87
C ASP A 182 13.91 7.42 -9.45
N LEU A 183 13.83 6.87 -10.67
CA LEU A 183 12.55 6.58 -11.35
C LEU A 183 12.12 5.11 -11.19
N LEU A 184 10.83 4.93 -10.87
CA LEU A 184 10.15 3.64 -10.83
C LEU A 184 9.07 3.59 -11.91
N ALA A 185 8.97 2.46 -12.61
CA ALA A 185 7.95 2.22 -13.63
C ALA A 185 6.78 1.40 -13.06
N VAL A 186 5.55 1.88 -13.27
CA VAL A 186 4.33 1.19 -12.81
C VAL A 186 3.73 0.38 -13.95
N SER A 187 4.15 -0.87 -14.06
CA SER A 187 3.62 -1.79 -15.08
C SER A 187 2.27 -2.41 -14.65
N ARG A 188 1.21 -2.20 -15.44
CA ARG A 188 -0.13 -2.80 -15.18
C ARG A 188 -0.12 -4.34 -15.26
N ARG A 189 0.85 -4.94 -15.97
CA ARG A 189 0.89 -6.39 -16.25
C ARG A 189 1.23 -7.26 -15.05
N ARG A 190 1.92 -6.75 -14.02
CA ARG A 190 2.43 -7.62 -12.94
C ARG A 190 1.49 -7.87 -11.77
N SER A 191 0.45 -7.07 -11.59
CA SER A 191 -0.57 -7.38 -10.57
C SER A 191 -1.43 -8.61 -10.93
N ALA A 192 -1.45 -9.04 -12.19
CA ALA A 192 -2.08 -10.29 -12.61
C ALA A 192 -1.11 -11.48 -12.67
N ALA A 193 0.19 -11.23 -12.85
CA ALA A 193 1.20 -12.28 -12.99
C ALA A 193 1.74 -12.82 -11.65
N SER A 194 1.48 -12.14 -10.51
CA SER A 194 1.80 -12.67 -9.18
C SER A 194 0.83 -13.74 -8.66
N VAL A 195 -0.13 -14.20 -9.49
CA VAL A 195 -0.92 -15.42 -9.23
C VAL A 195 -0.36 -16.64 -9.99
N GLY A 196 0.67 -16.47 -10.83
CA GLY A 196 1.12 -17.52 -11.77
C GLY A 196 2.52 -18.10 -11.55
N GLY A 197 3.27 -17.70 -10.52
CA GLY A 197 4.68 -18.08 -10.45
C GLY A 197 5.39 -17.76 -9.15
N ALA A 198 4.71 -17.89 -8.01
CA ALA A 198 5.39 -18.09 -6.74
C ALA A 198 5.57 -19.61 -6.58
N GLY A 199 6.82 -20.06 -6.73
CA GLY A 199 7.18 -21.47 -6.66
C GLY A 199 6.57 -22.17 -5.45
N LEU A 200 6.17 -23.42 -5.68
CA LEU A 200 5.71 -24.41 -4.71
C LEU A 200 6.70 -24.70 -3.55
N HIS A 201 7.79 -23.93 -3.39
CA HIS A 201 8.88 -24.26 -2.47
C HIS A 201 8.96 -23.34 -1.22
N GLN A 202 7.99 -22.45 -0.99
CA GLN A 202 7.85 -21.77 0.31
C GLN A 202 6.55 -22.08 1.06
N SER A 203 5.72 -23.00 0.53
CA SER A 203 4.55 -23.55 1.24
C SER A 203 4.83 -24.91 1.89
N MET A 204 6.10 -25.23 2.19
CA MET A 204 6.48 -26.49 2.81
C MET A 204 6.29 -26.51 4.35
N ALA A 205 6.01 -25.37 4.98
CA ALA A 205 5.83 -25.33 6.45
C ALA A 205 4.36 -25.37 6.92
N LEU A 206 3.37 -25.15 6.04
CA LEU A 206 1.94 -25.20 6.41
C LEU A 206 1.13 -26.31 5.73
N GLY A 207 1.63 -26.94 4.67
CA GLY A 207 0.91 -28.03 3.98
C GLY A 207 0.97 -29.37 4.72
N LEU A 208 2.09 -29.67 5.38
CA LEU A 208 2.31 -30.95 6.06
C LEU A 208 1.34 -31.20 7.24
N PRO A 209 1.05 -30.24 8.14
CA PRO A 209 0.07 -30.48 9.21
C PRO A 209 -1.37 -30.48 8.69
N LEU A 210 -1.70 -29.73 7.63
CA LEU A 210 -3.08 -29.64 7.14
C LEU A 210 -3.53 -30.92 6.42
N MET A 211 -2.61 -31.53 5.66
CA MET A 211 -2.87 -32.82 4.99
C MET A 211 -3.01 -33.99 5.98
N ALA A 212 -2.36 -33.92 7.16
CA ALA A 212 -2.50 -34.93 8.21
C ALA A 212 -3.73 -34.73 9.11
N VAL A 213 -4.20 -33.48 9.29
CA VAL A 213 -5.33 -33.15 10.18
C VAL A 213 -6.69 -33.38 9.52
N LEU A 214 -6.81 -33.18 8.21
CA LEU A 214 -8.07 -33.36 7.49
C LEU A 214 -8.61 -34.81 7.52
N PRO A 215 -7.79 -35.86 7.39
CA PRO A 215 -8.22 -37.26 7.55
C PRO A 215 -8.67 -37.61 8.97
N LEU A 216 -7.99 -37.05 9.98
CA LEU A 216 -8.31 -37.30 11.40
C LEU A 216 -9.67 -36.71 11.79
N ILE A 217 -10.00 -35.53 11.27
CA ILE A 217 -11.31 -34.90 11.47
C ILE A 217 -12.41 -35.69 10.76
N ALA A 218 -12.16 -36.19 9.54
CA ALA A 218 -13.11 -37.03 8.83
C ALA A 218 -13.40 -38.36 9.57
N LEU A 219 -12.41 -38.95 10.25
CA LEU A 219 -12.57 -40.16 11.06
C LEU A 219 -13.40 -39.94 12.35
N ALA A 220 -13.39 -38.72 12.89
CA ALA A 220 -14.14 -38.34 14.09
C ALA A 220 -15.64 -38.13 13.83
N VAL A 221 -16.02 -37.76 12.59
CA VAL A 221 -17.40 -37.35 12.25
C VAL A 221 -18.27 -38.52 11.75
N VAL A 222 -17.69 -39.65 11.33
CA VAL A 222 -18.44 -40.80 10.81
C VAL A 222 -18.66 -41.87 11.90
N PRO A 223 -19.90 -42.09 12.37
CA PRO A 223 -20.22 -43.19 13.27
C PRO A 223 -20.40 -44.48 12.45
N GLY A 224 -19.36 -45.32 12.43
CA GLY A 224 -19.44 -46.65 11.81
C GLY A 224 -18.11 -47.13 11.23
N VAL A 225 -17.78 -48.40 11.48
CA VAL A 225 -16.51 -49.03 11.06
C VAL A 225 -16.39 -49.09 9.52
N LEU A 226 -17.52 -49.27 8.82
CA LEU A 226 -17.57 -49.38 7.36
C LEU A 226 -17.30 -48.04 6.66
N GLY A 227 -17.80 -46.93 7.21
CA GLY A 227 -17.56 -45.59 6.66
C GLY A 227 -16.10 -45.16 6.82
N ARG A 228 -15.46 -45.55 7.92
CA ARG A 228 -14.01 -45.32 8.14
C ARG A 228 -13.15 -46.10 7.15
N LEU A 229 -13.49 -47.36 6.88
CA LEU A 229 -12.81 -48.17 5.87
C LEU A 229 -12.93 -47.55 4.47
N PHE A 230 -14.12 -47.06 4.10
CA PHE A 230 -14.33 -46.42 2.80
C PHE A 230 -13.50 -45.13 2.63
N VAL A 231 -13.43 -44.30 3.67
CA VAL A 231 -12.61 -43.07 3.66
C VAL A 231 -11.12 -43.39 3.54
N ILE A 232 -10.62 -44.41 4.25
CA ILE A 232 -9.21 -44.83 4.15
C ILE A 232 -8.88 -45.32 2.73
N VAL A 233 -9.76 -46.09 2.10
CA VAL A 233 -9.58 -46.56 0.72
C VAL A 233 -9.62 -45.41 -0.30
N LEU A 234 -10.48 -44.41 -0.10
CA LEU A 234 -10.53 -43.23 -0.96
C LEU A 234 -9.28 -42.37 -0.85
N ILE A 235 -8.78 -42.15 0.37
CA ILE A 235 -7.55 -41.39 0.60
C ILE A 235 -6.37 -42.16 0.00
N GLY A 236 -6.24 -43.46 0.30
CA GLY A 236 -5.18 -44.29 -0.26
C GLY A 236 -5.18 -44.36 -1.78
N SER A 237 -6.36 -44.43 -2.42
CA SER A 237 -6.45 -44.45 -3.88
C SER A 237 -6.13 -43.10 -4.53
N ALA A 238 -6.46 -41.99 -3.87
CA ALA A 238 -6.08 -40.65 -4.32
C ALA A 238 -4.56 -40.45 -4.29
N GLU A 239 -3.89 -40.87 -3.21
CA GLU A 239 -2.43 -40.79 -3.08
C GLU A 239 -1.72 -41.67 -4.13
N VAL A 240 -2.21 -42.90 -4.37
CA VAL A 240 -1.67 -43.77 -5.44
C VAL A 240 -1.88 -43.16 -6.83
N GLY A 241 -3.03 -42.54 -7.09
CA GLY A 241 -3.30 -41.85 -8.36
C GLY A 241 -2.36 -40.67 -8.61
N VAL A 242 -2.03 -39.91 -7.56
CA VAL A 242 -1.05 -38.80 -7.64
C VAL A 242 0.37 -39.31 -7.88
N VAL A 243 0.76 -40.42 -7.25
CA VAL A 243 2.08 -41.04 -7.45
C VAL A 243 2.25 -41.66 -8.83
N VAL A 244 1.19 -42.20 -9.43
CA VAL A 244 1.22 -42.77 -10.79
C VAL A 244 1.15 -41.68 -11.87
N SER A 245 0.51 -40.54 -11.58
CA SER A 245 0.38 -39.41 -12.52
C SER A 245 1.57 -38.44 -12.50
N THR A 246 2.37 -38.47 -11.44
CA THR A 246 3.66 -37.78 -11.39
C THR A 246 4.77 -38.76 -11.78
N GLU A 247 5.81 -38.34 -12.51
CA GLU A 247 6.96 -39.20 -12.86
C GLU A 247 7.83 -39.60 -11.63
N LEU A 248 7.23 -39.72 -10.44
CA LEU A 248 7.87 -40.08 -9.19
C LEU A 248 8.39 -41.52 -9.18
N MET A 249 7.84 -42.40 -10.04
CA MET A 249 8.34 -43.77 -10.23
C MET A 249 9.79 -43.81 -10.75
N GLY A 250 10.31 -42.72 -11.33
CA GLY A 250 11.69 -42.64 -11.81
C GLY A 250 12.73 -42.31 -10.73
N LEU A 251 12.31 -41.87 -9.54
CA LEU A 251 13.21 -41.32 -8.51
C LEU A 251 13.63 -42.31 -7.41
N LEU A 252 12.94 -43.45 -7.25
CA LEU A 252 13.21 -44.42 -6.19
C LEU A 252 13.12 -45.85 -6.71
N THR A 253 14.08 -46.68 -6.34
CA THR A 253 14.12 -48.08 -6.78
C THR A 253 13.03 -48.90 -6.11
N VAL A 254 12.47 -49.89 -6.81
CA VAL A 254 11.31 -50.72 -6.37
C VAL A 254 11.46 -51.27 -4.95
N ARG A 255 12.71 -51.50 -4.51
CA ARG A 255 13.03 -52.03 -3.19
C ARG A 255 12.81 -51.02 -2.05
N GLU A 256 12.95 -49.72 -2.32
CA GLU A 256 12.76 -48.64 -1.34
C GLU A 256 11.26 -48.33 -1.14
N TRP A 257 10.47 -48.45 -2.21
CA TRP A 257 9.00 -48.33 -2.13
C TRP A 257 8.36 -49.41 -1.26
N VAL A 258 8.83 -50.66 -1.34
CA VAL A 258 8.32 -51.77 -0.52
C VAL A 258 8.64 -51.58 0.97
N VAL A 259 9.76 -50.92 1.28
CA VAL A 259 10.13 -50.60 2.67
C VAL A 259 9.27 -49.46 3.21
N CYS A 260 8.98 -48.42 2.42
CA CYS A 260 8.09 -47.34 2.83
C CYS A 260 6.62 -47.76 2.98
N ALA A 261 6.17 -48.74 2.20
CA ALA A 261 4.80 -49.27 2.31
C ALA A 261 4.60 -50.27 3.45
N SER A 262 5.68 -50.70 4.13
CA SER A 262 5.63 -51.68 5.23
C SER A 262 5.92 -51.09 6.62
N MET A 263 6.16 -49.77 6.73
CA MET A 263 6.10 -49.01 7.99
C MET A 263 4.73 -48.35 8.15
#